data_AF-A0A453DGS9-F1
#
_entry.id   AF-A0A453DGS9-F1
#
_cell.length_a   1.000
_cell.length_b   1.000
_cell.length_c   1.000
_cell.angle_alpha   90.00
_cell.angle_beta   90.00
_cell.angle_gamma   90.00
#
_symmetry.space_group_name_H-M   'P 1'
#
loop_
_entity.id
_entity.type
_entity.pdbx_description
1 polymer ?
#
loop_
_entity_poly.entity_id
_entity_poly.type
_entity_poly.pdbx_seq_one_letter_code
_entity_poly.pdbx_strand_id
1 'polypeptide(L)'
;EIDEEDEKALAAFMSKDTSSKRSLGDIILQKIREKDATVSTEGRPAVKLDSRIIELYKEVGQLLSRYTSGKIPKAFKRIPSLECWADVLQLTEPQNWSPNAVYQATRLFSSNMNAKNAVRFYEAILLPRLRHDIKQNKRLHFALYQSMKKSLYKPAAFFKGILLPLCQEGNCTLREAVIIGSIIQKVTIPPLHARLA
;
A
#
# COMPACT_ATOMS: atom_id res chain seq x y z
N GLU A 1 5.18 24.00 12.36
CA GLU A 1 5.29 24.29 10.93
C GLU A 1 6.18 23.25 10.23
N ILE A 2 6.26 23.33 8.90
CA ILE A 2 7.31 22.71 8.11
C ILE A 2 8.43 23.75 8.00
N ASP A 3 9.67 23.39 8.33
CA ASP A 3 10.81 24.32 8.34
C ASP A 3 11.49 24.38 6.95
N GLU A 4 12.16 25.50 6.66
CA GLU A 4 12.86 25.74 5.38
C GLU A 4 14.03 24.75 5.19
N GLU A 5 14.63 24.31 6.29
CA GLU A 5 15.67 23.28 6.31
C GLU A 5 15.14 21.90 5.86
N ASP A 6 13.92 21.53 6.27
CA ASP A 6 13.27 20.28 5.86
C ASP A 6 12.94 20.28 4.36
N GLU A 7 12.52 21.43 3.83
CA GLU A 7 12.28 21.62 2.39
C GLU A 7 13.56 21.44 1.58
N LYS A 8 14.67 22.01 2.05
CA LYS A 8 15.98 21.91 1.39
C LYS A 8 16.54 20.49 1.47
N ALA A 9 16.38 19.80 2.59
CA ALA A 9 16.81 18.41 2.75
C ALA A 9 16.03 17.46 1.84
N LEU A 10 14.71 17.62 1.75
CA LEU A 10 13.88 16.84 0.83
C LEU A 10 14.25 17.13 -0.63
N ALA A 11 14.47 18.41 -0.98
CA ALA A 11 14.87 18.81 -2.32
C ALA A 11 16.28 18.31 -2.71
N ALA A 12 17.20 18.16 -1.74
CA ALA A 12 18.52 17.57 -1.99
C ALA A 12 18.44 16.05 -2.25
N PHE A 13 17.48 15.36 -1.62
CA PHE A 13 17.23 13.93 -1.85
C PHE A 13 16.45 13.67 -3.14
N MET A 14 15.54 14.58 -3.51
CA MET A 14 14.76 14.53 -4.75
C MET A 14 15.50 15.30 -5.85
N SER A 15 16.40 14.62 -6.56
CA SER A 15 17.23 15.24 -7.61
C SER A 15 16.41 16.05 -8.61
N LYS A 16 16.85 17.30 -8.86
CA LYS A 16 16.30 18.20 -9.90
C LYS A 16 16.70 17.81 -11.33
N ASP A 17 17.51 16.77 -11.50
CA ASP A 17 17.99 16.28 -12.78
C ASP A 17 17.02 15.28 -13.42
N THR A 18 16.03 15.80 -14.14
CA THR A 18 15.27 15.06 -15.15
C THR A 18 15.97 15.08 -16.53
N SER A 19 17.30 15.24 -16.57
CA SER A 19 18.06 15.22 -17.83
C SER A 19 18.63 13.82 -18.13
N SER A 20 18.21 13.31 -19.28
CA SER A 20 18.47 11.99 -19.86
C SER A 20 19.91 11.44 -19.68
N LYS A 21 20.14 10.63 -18.66
CA LYS A 21 21.14 9.56 -18.73
C LYS A 21 20.37 8.26 -18.86
N ARG A 22 20.58 7.55 -19.99
CA ARG A 22 20.05 6.19 -20.15
C ARG A 22 20.57 5.36 -18.99
N SER A 23 19.70 5.08 -18.04
CA SER A 23 20.04 4.39 -16.80
C SER A 23 20.16 2.89 -17.07
N LEU A 24 20.87 2.16 -16.22
CA LEU A 24 20.73 0.70 -16.17
C LEU A 24 19.25 0.29 -16.04
N GLY A 25 18.42 1.16 -15.43
CA GLY A 25 16.97 1.02 -15.40
C GLY A 25 16.31 1.02 -16.79
N ASP A 26 16.81 1.78 -17.77
CA ASP A 26 16.29 1.80 -19.15
C ASP A 26 16.70 0.53 -19.91
N ILE A 27 17.93 0.05 -19.70
CA ILE A 27 18.40 -1.22 -20.27
C ILE A 27 17.62 -2.41 -19.68
N ILE A 28 17.29 -2.34 -18.38
CA ILE A 28 16.44 -3.31 -17.70
C ILE A 28 14.99 -3.19 -18.18
N LEU A 29 14.44 -1.98 -18.34
CA LEU A 29 13.09 -1.77 -18.88
C LEU A 29 12.96 -2.25 -20.32
N GLN A 30 13.99 -2.08 -21.15
CA GLN A 30 13.99 -2.55 -22.53
C GLN A 30 14.00 -4.09 -22.58
N LYS A 31 14.82 -4.75 -21.76
CA LYS A 31 14.81 -6.22 -21.61
C LYS A 31 13.53 -6.75 -20.98
N ILE A 32 12.94 -6.02 -20.04
CA ILE A 32 11.63 -6.35 -19.47
C ILE A 32 10.54 -6.18 -20.53
N ARG A 33 10.56 -5.14 -21.36
CA ARG A 33 9.59 -4.95 -22.45
C ARG A 33 9.71 -6.00 -23.55
N GLU A 34 10.91 -6.44 -23.90
CA GLU A 34 11.11 -7.55 -24.84
C GLU A 34 10.58 -8.88 -24.26
N LYS A 35 10.69 -9.08 -22.95
CA LYS A 35 10.15 -10.25 -22.24
C LYS A 35 8.65 -10.12 -21.93
N ASP A 36 8.15 -8.92 -21.72
CA ASP A 36 6.75 -8.60 -21.52
C ASP A 36 6.01 -8.57 -22.85
N ALA A 37 6.64 -8.32 -24.00
CA ALA A 37 5.98 -8.55 -25.29
C ALA A 37 5.66 -10.03 -25.52
N THR A 38 6.45 -10.95 -24.93
CA THR A 38 6.12 -12.37 -24.87
C THR A 38 5.15 -12.76 -23.73
N VAL A 39 5.01 -11.93 -22.68
CA VAL A 39 4.16 -12.21 -21.49
C VAL A 39 2.88 -11.36 -21.42
N SER A 40 2.72 -10.31 -22.25
CA SER A 40 1.54 -9.43 -22.30
C SER A 40 0.33 -10.09 -22.96
N THR A 41 0.49 -11.35 -23.37
CA THR A 41 -0.59 -12.25 -23.79
C THR A 41 -0.80 -13.40 -22.81
N GLU A 42 -0.23 -13.36 -21.60
CA GLU A 42 -0.70 -14.20 -20.50
C GLU A 42 -1.79 -13.44 -19.76
N GLY A 43 -2.98 -13.48 -20.35
CA GLY A 43 -4.21 -13.25 -19.61
C GLY A 43 -4.18 -14.14 -18.38
N ARG A 44 -4.16 -13.53 -17.18
CA ARG A 44 -4.63 -14.27 -16.01
C ARG A 44 -6.01 -14.77 -16.40
N PRO A 45 -6.26 -16.10 -16.42
CA PRO A 45 -7.63 -16.56 -16.64
C PRO A 45 -8.44 -15.87 -15.55
N ALA A 46 -9.40 -15.05 -15.94
CA ALA A 46 -10.34 -14.46 -15.00
C ALA A 46 -10.88 -15.65 -14.21
N VAL A 47 -10.49 -15.75 -12.94
CA VAL A 47 -10.95 -16.82 -12.07
C VAL A 47 -12.46 -16.71 -12.14
N LYS A 48 -13.11 -17.71 -12.75
CA LYS A 48 -14.57 -17.74 -12.85
C LYS A 48 -15.10 -17.98 -11.44
N LEU A 49 -15.18 -16.90 -10.68
CA LEU A 49 -15.82 -16.88 -9.38
C LEU A 49 -17.31 -17.05 -9.61
N ASP A 50 -17.93 -17.92 -8.81
CA ASP A 50 -19.38 -18.10 -8.80
C ASP A 50 -20.06 -16.73 -8.56
N SER A 51 -21.12 -16.44 -9.32
CA SER A 51 -21.94 -15.23 -9.18
C SER A 51 -22.35 -14.97 -7.72
N ARG A 52 -22.65 -16.02 -6.95
CA ARG A 52 -23.00 -15.91 -5.52
C ARG A 52 -21.85 -15.37 -4.66
N ILE A 53 -20.62 -15.79 -4.96
CA ILE A 53 -19.42 -15.31 -4.26
C ILE A 53 -19.19 -13.84 -4.60
N ILE A 54 -19.42 -13.45 -5.86
CA ILE A 54 -19.29 -12.07 -6.30
C ILE A 54 -20.29 -11.17 -5.56
N GLU A 55 -21.56 -11.56 -5.50
CA GLU A 55 -22.60 -10.83 -4.78
C GLU A 55 -22.27 -10.69 -3.29
N LEU A 56 -21.85 -11.79 -2.64
CA LEU A 56 -21.45 -11.79 -1.24
C LEU A 56 -20.34 -10.77 -0.93
N TYR A 57 -19.27 -10.75 -1.74
CA TYR A 57 -18.16 -9.82 -1.49
C TYR A 57 -18.49 -8.37 -1.85
N LYS A 58 -19.40 -8.14 -2.81
CA LYS A 58 -19.94 -6.78 -3.06
C LYS A 58 -20.73 -6.25 -1.86
N GLU A 59 -21.58 -7.06 -1.24
CA GLU A 59 -22.29 -6.69 -0.01
C GLU A 59 -21.33 -6.40 1.14
N VAL A 60 -20.27 -7.22 1.27
CA VAL A 60 -19.20 -6.97 2.25
C VAL A 60 -18.54 -5.61 1.99
N GLY A 61 -18.26 -5.26 0.73
CA GLY A 61 -17.71 -3.96 0.36
C GLY A 61 -18.61 -2.79 0.77
N GLN A 62 -19.92 -2.91 0.52
CA GLN A 62 -20.90 -1.90 0.94
C GLN A 62 -20.92 -1.72 2.47
N LEU A 63 -20.82 -2.81 3.24
CA LEU A 63 -20.72 -2.74 4.70
C LEU A 63 -19.42 -2.05 5.15
N LEU A 64 -18.29 -2.37 4.51
CA LEU A 64 -16.99 -1.76 4.83
C LEU A 64 -16.94 -0.27 4.52
N SER A 65 -17.74 0.21 3.56
CA SER A 65 -17.84 1.64 3.26
C SER A 65 -18.42 2.47 4.41
N ARG A 66 -19.33 1.87 5.19
CA ARG A 66 -20.02 2.52 6.34
C ARG A 66 -19.48 2.05 7.70
N TYR A 67 -18.45 1.21 7.69
CA TYR A 67 -17.94 0.58 8.90
C TYR A 67 -17.32 1.60 9.86
N THR A 68 -17.70 1.58 11.12
CA THR A 68 -17.13 2.46 12.15
C THR A 68 -16.45 1.64 13.24
N SER A 69 -17.16 0.71 13.84
CA SER A 69 -16.70 -0.15 14.93
C SER A 69 -17.40 -1.52 14.89
N GLY A 70 -16.97 -2.43 15.76
CA GLY A 70 -17.58 -3.75 15.90
C GLY A 70 -16.82 -4.90 15.25
N LYS A 71 -17.54 -5.94 14.86
CA LYS A 71 -16.96 -7.17 14.29
C LYS A 71 -16.91 -7.06 12.77
N ILE A 72 -15.73 -7.31 12.19
CA ILE A 72 -15.56 -7.48 10.74
C ILE A 72 -16.31 -8.76 10.28
N PRO A 73 -16.99 -8.73 9.11
CA PRO A 73 -17.63 -9.91 8.53
C PRO A 73 -16.70 -11.13 8.44
N LYS A 74 -17.26 -12.32 8.72
CA LYS A 74 -16.49 -13.59 8.68
C LYS A 74 -15.92 -13.86 7.28
N ALA A 75 -16.66 -13.54 6.22
CA ALA A 75 -16.21 -13.68 4.84
C ALA A 75 -14.92 -12.88 4.59
N PHE A 76 -14.88 -11.62 5.02
CA PHE A 76 -13.70 -10.77 4.88
C PHE A 76 -12.47 -11.34 5.62
N LYS A 77 -12.68 -11.94 6.80
CA LYS A 77 -11.59 -12.57 7.58
C LYS A 77 -10.94 -13.76 6.88
N ARG A 78 -11.63 -14.40 5.93
CA ARG A 78 -11.10 -15.54 5.16
C ARG A 78 -10.21 -15.11 4.00
N ILE A 79 -10.33 -13.88 3.51
CA ILE A 79 -9.63 -13.39 2.31
C ILE A 79 -8.11 -13.65 2.37
N PRO A 80 -7.39 -13.36 3.48
CA PRO A 80 -5.94 -13.57 3.52
C PRO A 80 -5.46 -15.01 3.31
N SER A 81 -6.35 -15.99 3.51
CA SER A 81 -6.06 -17.42 3.34
C SER A 81 -6.37 -17.93 1.94
N LEU A 82 -6.96 -17.11 1.07
CA LEU A 82 -7.30 -17.50 -0.30
C LEU A 82 -6.08 -17.35 -1.22
N GLU A 83 -5.94 -18.26 -2.18
CA GLU A 83 -4.92 -18.13 -3.23
C GLU A 83 -5.20 -16.92 -4.14
N CYS A 84 -6.47 -16.76 -4.54
CA CYS A 84 -6.97 -15.62 -5.33
C CYS A 84 -7.41 -14.42 -4.47
N TRP A 85 -6.76 -14.19 -3.32
CA TRP A 85 -7.16 -13.13 -2.38
C TRP A 85 -7.25 -11.75 -3.02
N ALA A 86 -6.37 -11.44 -3.99
CA ALA A 86 -6.32 -10.14 -4.63
C ALA A 86 -7.61 -9.87 -5.43
N ASP A 87 -8.04 -10.84 -6.23
CA ASP A 87 -9.24 -10.71 -7.06
C ASP A 87 -10.49 -10.58 -6.17
N VAL A 88 -10.57 -11.40 -5.12
CA VAL A 88 -11.66 -11.35 -4.14
C VAL A 88 -11.68 -10.02 -3.38
N LEU A 89 -10.52 -9.48 -3.02
CA LEU A 89 -10.43 -8.19 -2.33
C LEU A 89 -10.93 -7.04 -3.21
N GLN A 90 -10.64 -7.07 -4.52
CA GLN A 90 -11.10 -6.03 -5.45
C GLN A 90 -12.63 -5.97 -5.54
N LEU A 91 -13.33 -7.10 -5.40
CA LEU A 91 -14.80 -7.14 -5.37
C LEU A 91 -15.41 -6.34 -4.22
N THR A 92 -14.65 -6.12 -3.15
CA THR A 92 -15.09 -5.34 -1.99
C THR A 92 -14.82 -3.84 -2.12
N GLU A 93 -14.34 -3.38 -3.28
CA GLU A 93 -14.09 -1.97 -3.61
C GLU A 93 -13.27 -1.22 -2.53
N PRO A 94 -12.00 -1.58 -2.34
CA PRO A 94 -11.15 -1.05 -1.27
C PRO A 94 -10.98 0.48 -1.27
N GLN A 95 -11.15 1.13 -2.42
CA GLN A 95 -11.20 2.58 -2.55
C GLN A 95 -12.32 3.23 -1.74
N ASN A 96 -13.45 2.53 -1.58
CA ASN A 96 -14.67 3.02 -0.94
C ASN A 96 -14.75 2.69 0.56
N TRP A 97 -13.80 1.93 1.10
CA TRP A 97 -13.81 1.58 2.52
C TRP A 97 -13.74 2.80 3.42
N SER A 98 -14.34 2.74 4.60
CA SER A 98 -14.12 3.76 5.63
C SER A 98 -12.67 3.71 6.15
N PRO A 99 -12.13 4.80 6.73
CA PRO A 99 -10.82 4.79 7.38
C PRO A 99 -10.70 3.70 8.47
N ASN A 100 -11.79 3.43 9.20
CA ASN A 100 -11.83 2.40 10.24
C ASN A 100 -11.80 0.99 9.65
N ALA A 101 -12.43 0.77 8.49
CA ALA A 101 -12.32 -0.49 7.75
C ALA A 101 -10.89 -0.74 7.26
N VAL A 102 -10.22 0.30 6.75
CA VAL A 102 -8.81 0.20 6.32
C VAL A 102 -7.91 -0.20 7.49
N TYR A 103 -8.13 0.35 8.69
CA TYR A 103 -7.38 -0.05 9.89
C TYR A 103 -7.55 -1.53 10.22
N GLN A 104 -8.80 -1.98 10.23
CA GLN A 104 -9.14 -3.36 10.53
C GLN A 104 -8.61 -4.33 9.48
N ALA A 105 -8.72 -3.97 8.19
CA ALA A 105 -8.12 -4.72 7.09
C ALA A 105 -6.60 -4.78 7.22
N THR A 106 -5.93 -3.65 7.47
CA THR A 106 -4.48 -3.62 7.61
C THR A 106 -3.99 -4.48 8.76
N ARG A 107 -4.64 -4.42 9.92
CA ARG A 107 -4.33 -5.26 11.09
C ARG A 107 -4.51 -6.76 10.79
N LEU A 108 -5.56 -7.12 10.06
CA LEU A 108 -5.87 -8.50 9.67
C LEU A 108 -4.84 -9.02 8.66
N PHE A 109 -4.57 -8.26 7.61
CA PHE A 109 -3.72 -8.66 6.49
C PHE A 109 -2.25 -8.69 6.89
N SER A 110 -1.78 -7.72 7.70
CA SER A 110 -0.40 -7.70 8.19
C SER A 110 -0.07 -8.92 9.06
N SER A 111 -1.04 -9.42 9.83
CA SER A 111 -0.85 -10.59 10.70
C SER A 111 -0.94 -11.91 9.94
N ASN A 112 -1.87 -12.03 8.99
CA ASN A 112 -2.20 -13.33 8.37
C ASN A 112 -1.53 -13.58 7.01
N MET A 113 -1.00 -12.56 6.33
CA MET A 113 -0.35 -12.75 5.04
C MET A 113 1.15 -13.02 5.16
N ASN A 114 1.69 -13.74 4.18
CA ASN A 114 3.13 -13.82 3.97
C ASN A 114 3.70 -12.44 3.54
N ALA A 115 5.02 -12.25 3.65
CA ALA A 115 5.64 -10.95 3.35
C ALA A 115 5.40 -10.48 1.90
N LYS A 116 5.40 -11.39 0.93
CA LYS A 116 5.17 -11.08 -0.49
C LYS A 116 3.76 -10.54 -0.75
N ASN A 117 2.74 -11.16 -0.17
CA ASN A 117 1.35 -10.73 -0.30
C ASN A 117 1.07 -9.45 0.49
N ALA A 118 1.71 -9.28 1.65
CA ALA A 118 1.62 -8.05 2.43
C ALA A 118 2.19 -6.84 1.66
N VAL A 119 3.32 -7.00 0.96
CA VAL A 119 3.88 -5.97 0.06
C VAL A 119 2.83 -5.56 -0.99
N ARG A 120 2.26 -6.55 -1.70
CA ARG A 120 1.21 -6.30 -2.72
C ARG A 120 -0.01 -5.57 -2.15
N PHE A 121 -0.46 -5.95 -0.95
CA PHE A 121 -1.57 -5.26 -0.28
C PHE A 121 -1.20 -3.81 0.06
N TYR A 122 0.02 -3.56 0.53
CA TYR A 122 0.46 -2.21 0.86
C TYR A 122 0.57 -1.32 -0.38
N GLU A 123 1.18 -1.82 -1.45
CA GLU A 123 1.35 -1.09 -2.72
C GLU A 123 0.00 -0.79 -3.38
N ALA A 124 -0.89 -1.79 -3.48
CA ALA A 124 -2.13 -1.65 -4.23
C ALA A 124 -3.24 -0.91 -3.45
N ILE A 125 -3.27 -1.04 -2.12
CA ILE A 125 -4.41 -0.56 -1.32
C ILE A 125 -3.99 0.52 -0.32
N LEU A 126 -3.06 0.20 0.58
CA LEU A 126 -2.78 1.05 1.74
C LEU A 126 -2.08 2.35 1.33
N LEU A 127 -1.07 2.26 0.46
CA LEU A 127 -0.28 3.41 0.01
C LEU A 127 -1.15 4.40 -0.80
N PRO A 128 -1.88 4.01 -1.86
CA PRO A 128 -2.75 4.93 -2.59
C PRO A 128 -3.79 5.59 -1.68
N ARG A 129 -4.36 4.83 -0.73
CA ARG A 129 -5.34 5.35 0.22
C ARG A 129 -4.75 6.40 1.17
N LEU A 130 -3.54 6.17 1.66
CA LEU A 130 -2.81 7.11 2.51
C LEU A 130 -2.57 8.45 1.80
N ARG A 131 -2.03 8.37 0.57
CA ARG A 131 -1.71 9.54 -0.26
C ARG A 131 -2.95 10.33 -0.61
N HIS A 132 -4.04 9.64 -0.95
CA HIS A 132 -5.32 10.28 -1.21
C HIS A 132 -5.81 11.08 0.01
N ASP A 133 -5.80 10.49 1.20
CA ASP A 133 -6.25 11.18 2.42
C ASP A 133 -5.39 12.40 2.76
N ILE A 134 -4.07 12.29 2.67
CA ILE A 134 -3.14 13.41 2.92
C ILE A 134 -3.34 14.52 1.89
N LYS A 135 -3.54 14.17 0.61
CA LYS A 135 -3.73 15.15 -0.46
C LYS A 135 -5.02 15.96 -0.26
N GLN A 136 -6.11 15.29 0.12
CA GLN A 136 -7.43 15.89 0.33
C GLN A 136 -7.50 16.68 1.65
N ASN A 137 -7.14 16.04 2.76
CA ASN A 137 -7.37 16.60 4.10
C ASN A 137 -6.18 17.41 4.64
N LYS A 138 -5.03 17.37 3.97
CA LYS A 138 -3.74 17.96 4.42
C LYS A 138 -3.21 17.43 5.76
N ARG A 139 -3.92 16.46 6.35
CA ARG A 139 -3.61 15.72 7.57
C ARG A 139 -4.05 14.28 7.35
N LEU A 140 -3.45 13.36 8.09
CA LEU A 140 -3.83 11.95 8.01
C LEU A 140 -4.90 11.60 9.05
N HIS A 141 -5.96 10.93 8.62
CA HIS A 141 -7.01 10.43 9.50
C HIS A 141 -6.42 9.48 10.58
N PHE A 142 -6.89 9.58 11.82
CA PHE A 142 -6.37 8.81 12.95
C PHE A 142 -6.34 7.30 12.70
N ALA A 143 -7.42 6.74 12.15
CA ALA A 143 -7.46 5.30 11.83
C ALA A 143 -6.41 4.90 10.77
N LEU A 144 -6.15 5.74 9.75
CA LEU A 144 -5.12 5.46 8.74
C LEU A 144 -3.71 5.57 9.34
N TYR A 145 -3.50 6.52 10.27
CA TYR A 145 -2.28 6.59 11.06
C TYR A 145 -2.06 5.29 11.86
N GLN A 146 -3.11 4.75 12.49
CA GLN A 146 -3.03 3.45 13.16
C GLN A 146 -2.82 2.29 12.19
N SER A 147 -3.40 2.34 10.97
CA SER A 147 -3.15 1.34 9.92
C SER A 147 -1.66 1.25 9.60
N MET A 148 -1.00 2.39 9.42
CA MET A 148 0.44 2.46 9.16
C MET A 148 1.27 1.93 10.32
N LYS A 149 0.88 2.22 11.57
CA LYS A 149 1.53 1.59 12.73
C LYS A 149 1.38 0.07 12.73
N LYS A 150 0.26 -0.46 12.22
CA LYS A 150 0.03 -1.91 12.12
C LYS A 150 0.70 -2.58 10.92
N SER A 151 1.00 -1.85 9.85
CA SER A 151 1.80 -2.40 8.74
C SER A 151 3.27 -2.59 9.14
N LEU A 152 3.79 -1.77 10.05
CA LEU A 152 5.14 -1.90 10.62
C LEU A 152 5.36 -3.18 11.46
N TYR A 153 4.31 -3.93 11.81
CA TYR A 153 4.46 -5.25 12.42
C TYR A 153 5.06 -6.27 11.45
N LYS A 154 5.14 -5.95 10.15
CA LYS A 154 5.87 -6.70 9.14
C LYS A 154 6.87 -5.77 8.41
N PRO A 155 8.01 -5.42 9.05
CA PRO A 155 8.91 -4.36 8.57
C PRO A 155 9.40 -4.55 7.14
N ALA A 156 9.81 -5.77 6.77
CA ALA A 156 10.28 -6.06 5.42
C ALA A 156 9.22 -5.79 4.34
N ALA A 157 7.93 -5.97 4.67
CA ALA A 157 6.85 -5.66 3.74
C ALA A 157 6.55 -4.15 3.73
N PHE A 158 6.65 -3.48 4.87
CA PHE A 158 6.49 -2.02 4.97
C PHE A 158 7.53 -1.28 4.12
N PHE A 159 8.81 -1.62 4.25
CA PHE A 159 9.87 -0.94 3.50
C PHE A 159 9.71 -1.15 1.99
N LYS A 160 9.46 -2.39 1.57
CA LYS A 160 9.30 -2.72 0.15
C LYS A 160 8.01 -2.19 -0.47
N GLY A 161 6.90 -2.21 0.26
CA GLY A 161 5.59 -1.87 -0.29
C GLY A 161 5.08 -0.46 0.01
N ILE A 162 5.79 0.30 0.85
CA ILE A 162 5.39 1.67 1.21
C ILE A 162 6.57 2.63 1.06
N LEU A 163 7.66 2.43 1.82
CA LEU A 163 8.73 3.42 1.88
C LEU A 163 9.50 3.54 0.55
N LEU A 164 9.97 2.41 0.00
CA LEU A 164 10.72 2.42 -1.25
C LEU A 164 9.89 2.95 -2.43
N PRO A 165 8.63 2.52 -2.66
CA PRO A 165 7.79 3.10 -3.70
C PRO A 165 7.61 4.61 -3.56
N LEU A 166 7.39 5.11 -2.33
CA LEU A 166 7.28 6.54 -2.08
C LEU A 166 8.54 7.32 -2.46
N CYS A 167 9.71 6.79 -2.14
CA CYS A 167 10.99 7.45 -2.47
C CYS A 167 11.31 7.35 -3.97
N GLN A 168 11.01 6.21 -4.61
CA GLN A 168 11.36 5.95 -6.00
C GLN A 168 10.46 6.65 -7.02
N GLU A 169 9.18 6.85 -6.70
CA GLU A 169 8.24 7.52 -7.60
C GLU A 169 8.54 9.02 -7.81
N GLY A 170 9.41 9.62 -6.99
CA GLY A 170 9.81 11.03 -7.14
C GLY A 170 8.70 12.05 -6.90
N ASN A 171 7.52 11.61 -6.46
CA ASN A 171 6.32 12.42 -6.24
C ASN A 171 5.98 12.56 -4.75
N CYS A 172 6.85 12.13 -3.84
CA CYS A 172 6.65 12.22 -2.39
C CYS A 172 6.67 13.68 -1.94
N THR A 173 5.59 14.13 -1.33
CA THR A 173 5.50 15.49 -0.78
C THR A 173 6.10 15.56 0.61
N LEU A 174 6.56 16.75 1.03
CA LEU A 174 7.11 16.95 2.37
C LEU A 174 6.12 16.58 3.49
N ARG A 175 4.83 16.82 3.28
CA ARG A 175 3.79 16.40 4.24
C ARG A 175 3.69 14.88 4.35
N GLU A 176 3.77 14.16 3.24
CA GLU A 176 3.80 12.70 3.26
C GLU A 176 5.04 12.21 4.02
N ALA A 177 6.21 12.77 3.73
CA ALA A 177 7.47 12.42 4.39
C ALA A 177 7.43 12.69 5.91
N VAL A 178 6.97 13.86 6.35
CA VAL A 178 6.87 14.22 7.78
C VAL A 178 5.91 13.28 8.52
N ILE A 179 4.75 12.99 7.95
CA ILE A 179 3.75 12.10 8.57
C ILE A 179 4.29 10.68 8.70
N ILE A 180 4.90 10.15 7.64
CA ILE A 180 5.42 8.78 7.62
C ILE A 180 6.66 8.66 8.51
N GLY A 181 7.56 9.64 8.47
CA GLY A 181 8.72 9.73 9.37
C GLY A 181 8.31 9.73 10.84
N SER A 182 7.28 10.49 11.20
CA SER A 182 6.71 10.48 12.56
C SER A 182 6.20 9.11 12.99
N ILE A 183 5.67 8.31 12.07
CA ILE A 183 5.18 6.95 12.36
C ILE A 183 6.36 5.99 12.59
N ILE A 184 7.38 6.07 11.75
CA ILE A 184 8.60 5.25 11.85
C ILE A 184 9.31 5.53 13.18
N GLN A 185 9.45 6.79 13.58
CA GLN A 185 10.06 7.17 14.85
C GLN A 185 9.32 6.62 16.08
N LYS A 186 8.00 6.48 16.00
CA LYS A 186 7.16 6.03 17.13
C LYS A 186 7.00 4.52 17.24
N VAL A 187 7.49 3.74 16.28
CA VAL A 187 7.36 2.28 16.30
C VAL A 187 8.75 1.68 16.38
N THR A 188 8.97 0.80 17.36
CA THR A 188 10.22 0.07 17.49
C THR A 188 10.38 -0.94 16.36
N ILE A 189 11.35 -0.70 15.47
CA ILE A 189 11.67 -1.59 14.35
C ILE A 189 12.88 -2.45 14.73
N PRO A 190 12.82 -3.79 14.58
CA PRO A 190 13.97 -4.66 14.85
C PRO A 190 15.22 -4.25 14.03
N PRO A 191 16.43 -4.24 14.63
CA PRO A 191 17.64 -3.69 14.00
C PRO A 191 18.00 -4.32 12.65
N LEU A 192 17.72 -5.61 12.47
CA LEU A 192 17.97 -6.33 11.22
C LEU A 192 17.19 -5.73 10.04
N HIS A 193 15.98 -5.24 10.29
CA HIS A 193 15.13 -4.64 9.28
C HIS A 193 15.38 -3.14 9.10
N ALA A 194 15.89 -2.46 10.14
CA ALA A 194 16.31 -1.07 10.03
C ALA A 194 17.47 -0.89 9.04
N ARG A 195 18.34 -1.90 8.86
CA ARG A 195 19.42 -1.89 7.86
C ARG A 195 18.95 -2.05 6.41
N LEU A 196 17.71 -2.49 6.20
CA LEU A 196 17.09 -2.66 4.88
C LEU A 196 16.26 -1.44 4.45
N ALA A 197 16.02 -0.53 5.39
CA ALA A 197 15.35 0.75 5.19
C ALA A 197 16.35 1.75 4.61
#